data_AF-A0A9D6RYL7-F1
#
_entry.id   AF-A0A9D6RYL7-F1
#
_cell.length_a   1.000
_cell.length_b   1.000
_cell.length_c   1.000
_cell.angle_alpha   90.00
_cell.angle_beta   90.00
_cell.angle_gamma   90.00
#
_symmetry.space_group_name_H-M   'P 1'
#
loop_
_entity.id
_entity.type
_entity.pdbx_description
1 polymer ?
#
loop_
_entity_poly.entity_id
_entity_poly.type
_entity_poly.pdbx_seq_one_letter_code
_entity_poly.pdbx_strand_id
1 'polypeptide(L)'
;MNISKKGFTLIEILVVMMVLSLIGVLILIIFTRTLRGSNKSQIITFIKQNGQSVLENFDKNVRNSDGVICPAITAPNPSTLVIKKGGIYIRYRFVVPAPPANPIANGRIQQDNPVKQINVQTGKEETDPEFANRICLDPMPDPVVITDTNTKTGVSVENGSFTRNRSAGFADLVTIQFDLKPGVSAREAATGSIDPVNFTTTIQLR
;
A
#
# COMPACT_ATOMS: atom_id res chain seq x y z
N MET A 1 8.75 69.46 -32.10
CA MET A 1 8.67 68.46 -31.02
C MET A 1 9.87 67.54 -31.15
N ASN A 2 10.97 67.87 -30.48
CA ASN A 2 12.24 67.15 -30.63
C ASN A 2 12.20 65.86 -29.79
N ILE A 3 12.10 64.72 -30.48
CA ILE A 3 12.31 63.41 -29.86
C ILE A 3 13.83 63.21 -29.78
N SER A 4 14.40 63.43 -28.60
CA SER A 4 15.80 63.10 -28.32
C SER A 4 15.97 61.58 -28.38
N LYS A 5 16.63 61.09 -29.44
CA LYS A 5 17.02 59.68 -29.55
C LYS A 5 18.27 59.44 -28.72
N LYS A 6 18.09 59.10 -27.44
CA LYS A 6 19.19 58.58 -26.60
C LYS A 6 19.54 57.17 -27.10
N GLY A 7 20.77 56.98 -27.55
CA GLY A 7 21.29 55.67 -27.96
C GLY A 7 21.60 54.81 -26.74
N PHE A 8 21.24 53.53 -26.80
CA PHE A 8 21.59 52.54 -25.77
C PHE A 8 23.11 52.31 -25.76
N THR A 9 23.69 52.21 -24.57
CA THR A 9 25.11 51.86 -24.44
C THR A 9 25.29 50.35 -24.51
N LEU A 10 26.41 49.89 -25.06
CA LEU A 10 26.71 48.45 -25.16
C LEU A 10 26.75 47.77 -23.79
N ILE A 11 27.23 48.48 -22.77
CA ILE A 11 27.27 47.99 -21.39
C ILE A 11 25.87 47.78 -20.81
N GLU A 12 24.91 48.66 -21.13
CA GLU A 12 23.52 48.54 -20.66
C GLU A 12 22.85 47.27 -21.22
N ILE A 13 23.10 46.93 -22.48
CA ILE A 13 22.60 45.69 -23.10
C ILE A 13 23.24 44.46 -22.43
N LEU A 14 24.54 44.51 -22.11
CA LEU A 14 25.25 43.39 -21.48
C LEU A 14 24.72 43.12 -20.06
N VAL A 15 24.50 44.18 -19.27
CA VAL A 15 23.92 44.07 -17.92
C VAL A 15 22.50 43.50 -17.99
N VAL A 16 21.67 43.96 -18.94
CA VAL A 16 20.31 43.42 -19.13
C VAL A 16 20.35 41.93 -19.47
N MET A 17 21.23 41.48 -20.37
CA MET A 17 21.37 40.06 -20.70
C MET A 17 21.82 39.21 -19.50
N MET A 18 22.74 39.74 -18.67
CA MET A 18 23.18 39.07 -17.44
C MET A 18 22.04 38.93 -16.43
N VAL A 19 21.26 39.99 -16.22
CA VAL A 19 20.12 39.96 -15.29
C VAL A 19 19.04 39.00 -15.82
N LEU A 20 18.74 39.05 -17.11
CA LEU A 20 17.75 38.16 -17.74
C LEU A 20 18.15 36.68 -17.64
N SER A 21 19.44 36.35 -17.80
CA SER A 21 19.90 34.96 -17.68
C SER A 21 19.75 34.44 -16.25
N LEU A 22 20.08 35.25 -15.24
CA LEU A 22 19.89 34.91 -13.83
C LEU A 22 18.40 34.69 -13.50
N ILE A 23 17.53 35.60 -13.94
CA ILE A 23 16.09 35.48 -13.73
C ILE A 23 15.54 34.22 -14.44
N GLY A 24 15.96 33.96 -15.68
CA GLY A 24 15.53 32.80 -16.45
C GLY A 24 15.86 31.48 -15.75
N VAL A 25 17.08 31.35 -15.20
CA VAL A 25 17.49 30.16 -14.44
C VAL A 25 16.64 29.99 -13.17
N LEU A 26 16.37 31.08 -12.43
CA LEU A 26 15.52 31.02 -11.24
C LEU A 26 14.10 30.55 -11.55
N ILE A 27 13.49 31.08 -12.63
CA ILE A 27 12.15 30.66 -13.07
C ILE A 27 12.14 29.16 -13.40
N LEU A 28 13.13 28.67 -14.14
CA LEU A 28 13.21 27.25 -14.51
C LEU A 28 13.38 26.34 -13.29
N ILE A 29 14.16 26.76 -12.29
CA ILE A 29 14.32 26.06 -11.02
C ILE A 29 12.98 26.00 -10.27
N ILE A 30 12.28 27.12 -10.14
CA ILE A 30 10.97 27.19 -9.46
C ILE A 30 9.96 26.29 -10.16
N PHE A 31 9.85 26.41 -11.49
CA PHE A 31 8.92 25.62 -12.28
C PHE A 31 9.18 24.11 -12.16
N THR A 32 10.44 23.70 -12.26
CA THR A 32 10.83 22.28 -12.12
C THR A 32 10.54 21.75 -10.71
N ARG A 33 10.79 22.56 -9.67
CA ARG A 33 10.46 22.20 -8.28
C ARG A 33 8.96 22.06 -8.08
N THR A 34 8.15 22.96 -8.62
CA THR A 34 6.69 22.90 -8.53
C THR A 34 6.12 21.66 -9.23
N LEU A 35 6.59 21.36 -10.45
CA LEU A 35 6.15 20.15 -11.17
C LEU A 35 6.50 18.86 -10.41
N ARG A 36 7.72 18.77 -9.86
CA ARG A 36 8.13 17.62 -9.03
C ARG A 36 7.27 17.49 -7.77
N GLY A 37 6.97 18.62 -7.12
CA GLY A 37 6.09 18.66 -5.95
C GLY A 37 4.67 18.17 -6.25
N SER A 38 4.10 18.60 -7.39
CA SER A 38 2.76 18.18 -7.82
C SER A 38 2.67 16.68 -8.06
N ASN A 39 3.62 16.10 -8.80
CA ASN A 39 3.66 14.66 -9.06
C ASN A 39 3.80 13.85 -7.77
N LYS A 40 4.65 14.29 -6.82
CA LYS A 40 4.79 13.66 -5.51
C LYS A 40 3.48 13.64 -4.74
N SER A 41 2.79 14.78 -4.70
CA SER A 41 1.49 14.90 -4.03
C SER A 41 0.43 13.99 -4.64
N GLN A 42 0.36 13.90 -5.98
CA GLN A 42 -0.58 13.02 -6.66
C GLN A 42 -0.33 11.54 -6.33
N ILE A 43 0.92 11.09 -6.35
CA ILE A 43 1.28 9.70 -6.00
C ILE A 43 0.93 9.39 -4.55
N ILE A 44 1.24 10.29 -3.61
CA ILE A 44 0.88 10.10 -2.19
C ILE A 44 -0.64 10.00 -2.02
N THR A 45 -1.41 10.84 -2.72
CA THR A 45 -2.88 10.77 -2.71
C THR A 45 -3.37 9.42 -3.22
N PHE A 46 -2.81 8.92 -4.32
CA PHE A 46 -3.16 7.62 -4.88
C PHE A 46 -2.83 6.45 -3.93
N ILE A 47 -1.66 6.49 -3.27
CA ILE A 47 -1.27 5.52 -2.24
C ILE A 47 -2.28 5.54 -1.08
N LYS A 48 -2.65 6.74 -0.60
CA LYS A 48 -3.65 6.90 0.46
C LYS A 48 -5.02 6.36 0.07
N GLN A 49 -5.47 6.59 -1.16
CA GLN A 49 -6.74 6.06 -1.65
C GLN A 49 -6.74 4.52 -1.70
N ASN A 50 -5.67 3.91 -2.21
CA ASN A 50 -5.53 2.45 -2.23
C ASN A 50 -5.50 1.86 -0.81
N GLY A 51 -4.67 2.43 0.08
CA GLY A 51 -4.58 1.97 1.47
C GLY A 51 -5.90 2.14 2.23
N GLN A 52 -6.61 3.25 2.01
CA GLN A 52 -7.91 3.49 2.63
C GLN A 52 -8.97 2.51 2.15
N SER A 53 -9.02 2.22 0.85
CA SER A 53 -9.93 1.20 0.29
C SER A 53 -9.70 -0.18 0.89
N VAL A 54 -8.44 -0.54 1.14
CA VAL A 54 -8.06 -1.78 1.82
C VAL A 54 -8.50 -1.77 3.28
N LEU A 55 -8.26 -0.67 4.01
CA LEU A 55 -8.65 -0.54 5.42
C LEU A 55 -10.17 -0.65 5.60
N GLU A 56 -10.95 -0.08 4.69
CA GLU A 56 -12.42 -0.19 4.71
C GLU A 56 -12.88 -1.64 4.47
N ASN A 57 -12.20 -2.37 3.58
CA ASN A 57 -12.46 -3.79 3.38
C ASN A 57 -12.18 -4.59 4.67
N PHE A 58 -11.03 -4.36 5.30
CA PHE A 58 -10.71 -4.99 6.58
C PHE A 58 -11.72 -4.63 7.66
N ASP A 59 -12.05 -3.35 7.85
CA ASP A 59 -13.00 -2.91 8.87
C ASP A 59 -14.35 -3.58 8.71
N LYS A 60 -14.90 -3.58 7.49
CA LYS A 60 -16.19 -4.21 7.21
C LYS A 60 -16.18 -5.71 7.51
N ASN A 61 -15.10 -6.41 7.17
CA ASN A 61 -15.07 -7.87 7.28
C ASN A 61 -14.69 -8.34 8.68
N VAL A 62 -13.69 -7.73 9.31
CA VAL A 62 -13.24 -8.06 10.66
C VAL A 62 -14.29 -7.68 11.70
N ARG A 63 -14.87 -6.47 11.63
CA ARG A 63 -15.88 -6.01 12.61
C ARG A 63 -17.13 -6.88 12.62
N ASN A 64 -17.52 -7.43 11.47
CA ASN A 64 -18.69 -8.27 11.33
C ASN A 64 -18.33 -9.78 11.28
N SER A 65 -17.18 -10.16 11.84
CA SER A 65 -16.78 -11.55 11.94
C SER A 65 -17.20 -12.15 13.27
N ASP A 66 -17.53 -13.44 13.25
CA ASP A 66 -17.91 -14.24 14.42
C ASP A 66 -16.68 -14.64 15.25
N GLY A 67 -15.49 -14.60 14.65
CA GLY A 67 -14.26 -14.96 15.33
C GLY A 67 -13.02 -14.94 14.43
N VAL A 68 -11.86 -14.85 15.08
CA VAL A 68 -10.54 -14.91 14.43
C VAL A 68 -9.95 -16.31 14.60
N ILE A 69 -9.52 -16.91 13.50
CA ILE A 69 -8.84 -18.21 13.48
C ILE A 69 -7.32 -18.01 13.61
N CYS A 70 -6.75 -17.17 12.75
CA CYS A 70 -5.38 -16.69 12.88
C CYS A 70 -5.32 -15.20 12.53
N PRO A 71 -4.33 -14.46 13.05
CA PRO A 71 -3.17 -14.97 13.78
C PRO A 71 -3.45 -15.51 15.19
N ALA A 72 -2.56 -16.37 15.67
CA ALA A 72 -2.53 -16.75 17.08
C ALA A 72 -2.14 -15.51 17.92
N ILE A 73 -2.64 -15.43 19.16
CA ILE A 73 -2.45 -14.27 20.05
C ILE A 73 -0.94 -13.97 20.27
N THR A 74 -0.10 -15.00 20.23
CA THR A 74 1.35 -14.89 20.46
C THR A 74 2.19 -14.95 19.20
N ALA A 75 1.59 -15.00 18.01
CA ALA A 75 2.35 -15.07 16.76
C ALA A 75 3.00 -13.72 16.45
N PRO A 76 4.34 -13.63 16.33
CA PRO A 76 5.01 -12.40 15.95
C PRO A 76 4.87 -12.14 14.45
N ASN A 77 4.42 -10.94 14.07
CA ASN A 77 4.32 -10.42 12.70
C ASN A 77 3.72 -11.38 11.64
N PRO A 78 2.57 -12.02 11.90
CA PRO A 78 1.96 -12.92 10.94
C PRO A 78 1.40 -12.12 9.77
N SER A 79 1.74 -12.58 8.56
CA SER A 79 1.29 -11.99 7.30
C SER A 79 -0.10 -12.45 6.87
N THR A 80 -0.73 -13.36 7.64
CA THR A 80 -2.01 -13.98 7.31
C THR A 80 -3.05 -13.75 8.41
N LEU A 81 -4.23 -13.29 8.02
CA LEU A 81 -5.42 -13.14 8.86
C LEU A 81 -6.53 -14.01 8.32
N VAL A 82 -7.15 -14.80 9.18
CA VAL A 82 -8.33 -15.59 8.82
C VAL A 82 -9.43 -15.33 9.83
N ILE A 83 -10.57 -14.92 9.32
CA ILE A 83 -11.77 -14.64 10.10
C ILE A 83 -12.92 -15.54 9.62
N LYS A 84 -13.84 -15.85 10.53
CA LYS A 84 -15.08 -16.57 10.23
C LYS A 84 -16.25 -15.60 10.27
N LYS A 85 -17.10 -15.62 9.25
CA LYS A 85 -18.28 -14.74 9.13
C LYS A 85 -19.45 -15.51 8.53
N GLY A 86 -20.49 -15.77 9.32
CA GLY A 86 -21.68 -16.49 8.87
C GLY A 86 -21.35 -17.89 8.33
N GLY A 87 -20.35 -18.55 8.91
CA GLY A 87 -19.87 -19.86 8.45
C GLY A 87 -18.88 -19.83 7.26
N ILE A 88 -18.68 -18.68 6.63
CA ILE A 88 -17.67 -18.50 5.57
C ILE A 88 -16.36 -18.04 6.18
N TYR A 89 -15.26 -18.60 5.70
CA TYR A 89 -13.92 -18.17 6.10
C TYR A 89 -13.40 -17.18 5.08
N ILE A 90 -12.90 -16.05 5.55
CA ILE A 90 -12.25 -15.03 4.73
C ILE A 90 -10.81 -14.97 5.19
N ARG A 91 -9.89 -15.14 4.25
CA ARG A 91 -8.46 -15.14 4.51
C ARG A 91 -7.79 -14.00 3.75
N TYR A 92 -6.97 -13.24 4.46
CA TYR A 92 -6.12 -12.19 3.92
C TYR A 92 -4.67 -12.56 4.06
N ARG A 93 -3.86 -12.14 3.10
CA ARG A 93 -2.41 -12.31 3.16
C ARG A 93 -1.67 -11.11 2.58
N PHE A 94 -0.63 -10.67 3.30
CA PHE A 94 0.38 -9.78 2.79
C PHE A 94 1.42 -10.57 2.01
N VAL A 95 1.66 -10.15 0.76
CA VAL A 95 2.72 -10.70 -0.10
C VAL A 95 3.69 -9.56 -0.37
N VAL A 96 4.94 -9.74 0.02
CA VAL A 96 6.01 -8.77 -0.22
C VAL A 96 6.42 -8.76 -1.71
N PRO A 97 7.10 -7.70 -2.19
CA PRO A 97 7.51 -7.58 -3.58
C PRO A 97 8.50 -8.69 -3.95
N ALA A 98 8.46 -9.12 -5.21
CA ALA A 98 9.32 -10.21 -5.71
C ALA A 98 10.00 -9.83 -7.04
N PRO A 99 11.28 -10.18 -7.22
CA PRO A 99 12.23 -10.69 -6.22
C PRO A 99 12.58 -9.64 -5.15
N PRO A 100 13.12 -10.03 -3.97
CA PRO A 100 13.41 -9.09 -2.88
C PRO A 100 14.40 -7.97 -3.23
N ALA A 101 15.35 -8.27 -4.13
CA ALA A 101 16.26 -7.29 -4.71
C ALA A 101 15.81 -6.98 -6.14
N ASN A 102 15.67 -5.69 -6.48
CA ASN A 102 15.18 -5.23 -7.79
C ASN A 102 13.81 -5.86 -8.14
N PRO A 103 12.77 -5.62 -7.34
CA PRO A 103 11.47 -6.24 -7.54
C PRO A 103 10.87 -5.86 -8.91
N ILE A 104 10.35 -6.88 -9.61
CA ILE A 104 9.65 -6.71 -10.89
C ILE A 104 8.13 -6.83 -10.73
N ALA A 105 7.69 -7.33 -9.57
CA ALA A 105 6.30 -7.42 -9.18
C ALA A 105 6.08 -6.68 -7.86
N ASN A 106 4.99 -5.91 -7.80
CA ASN A 106 4.56 -5.23 -6.58
C ASN A 106 4.25 -6.26 -5.48
N GLY A 107 4.58 -5.89 -4.25
CA GLY A 107 3.95 -6.50 -3.09
C GLY A 107 2.46 -6.15 -3.08
N ARG A 108 1.64 -7.04 -2.56
CA ARG A 108 0.18 -6.97 -2.71
C ARG A 108 -0.54 -7.56 -1.52
N ILE A 109 -1.79 -7.16 -1.36
CA ILE A 109 -2.69 -7.75 -0.38
C ILE A 109 -3.67 -8.63 -1.13
N GLN A 110 -3.75 -9.88 -0.70
CA GLN A 110 -4.59 -10.89 -1.32
C GLN A 110 -5.69 -11.31 -0.36
N GLN A 111 -6.84 -11.68 -0.93
CA GLN A 111 -8.00 -12.20 -0.23
C GLN A 111 -8.49 -13.46 -0.93
N ASP A 112 -8.83 -14.51 -0.18
CA ASP A 112 -9.58 -15.67 -0.67
C ASP A 112 -10.58 -16.17 0.37
N ASN A 113 -11.40 -17.14 -0.05
CA ASN A 113 -12.42 -17.77 0.79
C ASN A 113 -12.14 -19.27 0.85
N PRO A 114 -11.25 -19.74 1.74
CA PRO A 114 -10.89 -21.15 1.81
C PRO A 114 -12.08 -22.00 2.23
N VAL A 115 -12.18 -23.19 1.64
CA VAL A 115 -13.20 -24.19 1.96
C VAL A 115 -12.55 -25.45 2.52
N LYS A 116 -13.31 -26.20 3.32
CA LYS A 116 -12.90 -27.51 3.81
C LYS A 116 -12.70 -28.46 2.64
N GLN A 117 -11.71 -29.32 2.78
CA GLN A 117 -11.40 -30.33 1.77
C GLN A 117 -11.95 -31.69 2.19
N ILE A 118 -12.27 -32.53 1.21
CA ILE A 118 -12.56 -33.95 1.43
C ILE A 118 -11.24 -34.69 1.30
N ASN A 119 -10.86 -35.42 2.35
CA ASN A 119 -9.68 -36.26 2.30
C ASN A 119 -9.90 -37.39 1.29
N VAL A 120 -9.08 -37.43 0.24
CA VAL A 120 -9.20 -38.37 -0.89
C VAL A 120 -9.02 -39.84 -0.48
N GLN A 121 -8.36 -40.09 0.65
CA GLN A 121 -8.04 -41.45 1.13
C GLN A 121 -9.11 -41.98 2.08
N THR A 122 -9.73 -41.11 2.88
CA THR A 122 -10.73 -41.52 3.89
C THR A 122 -12.16 -41.18 3.50
N GLY A 123 -12.36 -40.35 2.48
CA GLY A 123 -13.67 -39.84 2.07
C GLY A 123 -14.34 -38.91 3.11
N LYS A 124 -13.62 -38.55 4.18
CA LYS A 124 -14.14 -37.69 5.25
C LYS A 124 -13.78 -36.23 4.99
N GLU A 125 -14.72 -35.35 5.29
CA GLU A 125 -14.48 -33.91 5.33
C GLU A 125 -13.49 -33.58 6.46
N GLU A 126 -12.63 -32.61 6.18
CA GLU A 126 -11.69 -32.04 7.14
C GLU A 126 -12.40 -31.53 8.41
N THR A 127 -11.86 -31.88 9.57
CA THR A 127 -12.39 -31.40 10.85
C THR A 127 -12.10 -29.90 11.04
N ASP A 128 -12.87 -29.20 11.89
CA ASP A 128 -12.64 -27.76 12.16
C ASP A 128 -11.21 -27.43 12.61
N PRO A 129 -10.56 -28.22 13.50
CA PRO A 129 -9.18 -27.95 13.90
C PRO A 129 -8.16 -28.18 12.77
N GLU A 130 -8.35 -29.23 11.95
CA GLU A 130 -7.47 -29.50 10.80
C GLU A 130 -7.56 -28.36 9.78
N PHE A 131 -8.79 -27.95 9.46
CA PHE A 131 -9.05 -26.85 8.54
C PHE A 131 -8.44 -25.53 9.04
N ALA A 132 -8.63 -25.20 10.32
CA ALA A 132 -8.07 -24.01 10.94
C ALA A 132 -6.54 -23.98 10.87
N ASN A 133 -5.87 -25.11 11.12
CA ASN A 133 -4.41 -25.20 11.05
C ASN A 133 -3.90 -25.03 9.63
N ARG A 134 -4.58 -25.66 8.66
CA ARG A 134 -4.20 -25.63 7.25
C ARG A 134 -4.30 -24.23 6.65
N ILE A 135 -5.44 -23.56 6.80
CA ILE A 135 -5.71 -22.28 6.13
C ILE A 135 -4.78 -21.14 6.58
N CYS A 136 -4.18 -21.24 7.76
CA CYS A 136 -3.26 -20.23 8.26
C CYS A 136 -1.88 -20.28 7.59
N LEU A 137 -1.48 -21.44 7.05
CA LEU A 137 -0.15 -21.67 6.47
C LEU A 137 -0.18 -21.91 4.97
N ASP A 138 -1.23 -22.55 4.46
CA ASP A 138 -1.32 -22.96 3.06
C ASP A 138 -1.24 -21.79 2.08
N PRO A 139 -0.72 -22.01 0.86
CA PRO A 139 -0.85 -21.06 -0.23
C PRO A 139 -2.33 -20.73 -0.53
N MET A 140 -2.55 -19.57 -1.15
CA MET A 140 -3.85 -19.17 -1.65
C MET A 140 -3.96 -19.62 -3.10
N PRO A 141 -4.82 -20.61 -3.42
CA PRO A 141 -4.90 -21.15 -4.78
C PRO A 141 -5.46 -20.13 -5.77
N ASP A 142 -6.54 -19.44 -5.38
CA ASP A 142 -7.23 -18.46 -6.24
C ASP A 142 -7.44 -17.11 -5.50
N PRO A 143 -6.35 -16.36 -5.22
CA PRO A 143 -6.45 -15.11 -4.49
C PRO A 143 -6.97 -13.97 -5.37
N VAL A 144 -7.93 -13.21 -4.84
CA VAL A 144 -8.29 -11.89 -5.34
C VAL A 144 -7.34 -10.86 -4.76
N VAL A 145 -6.73 -10.04 -5.61
CA VAL A 145 -5.85 -8.96 -5.16
C VAL A 145 -6.67 -7.70 -4.88
N ILE A 146 -6.51 -7.13 -3.68
CA ILE A 146 -7.29 -5.96 -3.22
C ILE A 146 -6.50 -4.65 -3.27
N THR A 147 -5.28 -4.68 -3.82
CA THR A 147 -4.42 -3.52 -4.10
C THR A 147 -4.17 -3.38 -5.59
N ASP A 148 -4.00 -2.16 -6.12
CA ASP A 148 -3.58 -1.96 -7.51
C ASP A 148 -2.14 -2.44 -7.73
N THR A 149 -1.97 -3.50 -8.52
CA THR A 149 -0.69 -4.14 -8.83
C THR A 149 -0.01 -3.62 -10.08
N ASN A 150 -0.50 -2.55 -10.70
CA ASN A 150 0.19 -1.92 -11.82
C ASN A 150 1.59 -1.48 -11.37
N THR A 151 2.62 -1.97 -12.03
CA THR A 151 4.01 -1.73 -11.62
C THR A 151 4.44 -0.28 -11.81
N LYS A 152 3.76 0.51 -12.65
CA LYS A 152 4.12 1.90 -12.97
C LYS A 152 3.26 2.94 -12.25
N THR A 153 1.97 2.64 -12.08
CA THR A 153 1.00 3.59 -11.51
C THR A 153 0.35 3.11 -10.23
N GLY A 154 0.47 1.81 -9.92
CA GLY A 154 -0.14 1.17 -8.77
C GLY A 154 0.65 1.38 -7.48
N VAL A 155 0.41 0.51 -6.50
CA VAL A 155 1.08 0.50 -5.21
C VAL A 155 1.78 -0.83 -4.96
N SER A 156 2.81 -0.79 -4.11
CA SER A 156 3.55 -1.96 -3.66
C SER A 156 3.49 -2.05 -2.14
N VAL A 157 3.04 -3.19 -1.61
CA VAL A 157 3.10 -3.49 -0.18
C VAL A 157 4.53 -3.86 0.17
N GLU A 158 5.16 -3.09 1.05
CA GLU A 158 6.53 -3.37 1.49
C GLU A 158 6.55 -4.34 2.66
N ASN A 159 5.70 -4.07 3.64
CA ASN A 159 5.55 -4.86 4.85
C ASN A 159 4.07 -4.89 5.24
N GLY A 160 3.68 -5.93 5.98
CA GLY A 160 2.37 -5.97 6.61
C GLY A 160 2.29 -7.06 7.67
N SER A 161 1.51 -6.80 8.71
CA SER A 161 1.29 -7.72 9.81
C SER A 161 -0.12 -7.59 10.37
N PHE A 162 -0.58 -8.71 10.93
CA PHE A 162 -1.81 -8.80 11.70
C PHE A 162 -1.45 -9.14 13.14
N THR A 163 -2.05 -8.48 14.12
CA THR A 163 -1.85 -8.81 15.54
C THR A 163 -3.21 -9.02 16.17
N ARG A 164 -3.40 -10.15 16.85
CA ARG A 164 -4.62 -10.44 17.59
C ARG A 164 -4.37 -10.26 19.08
N ASN A 165 -5.18 -9.43 19.71
CA ASN A 165 -5.23 -9.27 21.15
C ASN A 165 -6.59 -9.77 21.66
N ARG A 166 -6.59 -10.50 22.77
CA ARG A 166 -7.81 -10.98 23.41
C ARG A 166 -7.77 -10.63 24.89
N SER A 167 -8.87 -10.07 25.39
CA SER A 167 -9.07 -9.81 26.81
C SER A 167 -10.27 -10.63 27.30
N ALA A 168 -10.16 -11.20 28.51
CA ALA A 168 -11.22 -12.02 29.08
C ALA A 168 -12.54 -11.20 29.19
N GLY A 169 -13.63 -11.76 28.67
CA GLY A 169 -14.95 -11.11 28.67
C GLY A 169 -15.20 -10.14 27.49
N PHE A 170 -14.23 -9.95 26.60
CA PHE A 170 -14.36 -9.10 25.41
C PHE A 170 -14.17 -9.88 24.11
N ALA A 171 -14.80 -9.39 23.04
CA ALA A 171 -14.51 -9.83 21.68
C ALA A 171 -13.05 -9.53 21.32
N ASP A 172 -12.51 -10.31 20.38
CA ASP A 172 -11.12 -10.15 19.94
C ASP A 172 -10.87 -8.77 19.32
N LEU A 173 -9.64 -8.29 19.47
CA LEU A 173 -9.12 -7.08 18.84
C LEU A 173 -8.09 -7.50 17.80
N VAL A 174 -8.23 -7.01 16.57
CA VAL A 174 -7.27 -7.25 15.50
C VAL A 174 -6.65 -5.91 15.10
N THR A 175 -5.35 -5.79 15.29
CA THR A 175 -4.55 -4.71 14.75
C THR A 175 -3.98 -5.11 13.40
N ILE A 176 -4.19 -4.28 12.40
CA ILE A 176 -3.68 -4.45 11.04
C ILE A 176 -2.70 -3.32 10.79
N GLN A 177 -1.50 -3.65 10.35
CA GLN A 177 -0.48 -2.70 9.98
C GLN A 177 0.12 -3.07 8.62
N PHE A 178 0.30 -2.10 7.72
CA PHE A 178 1.01 -2.31 6.47
C PHE A 178 1.58 -1.02 5.90
N ASP A 179 2.60 -1.16 5.06
CA ASP A 179 3.29 -0.06 4.42
C ASP A 179 3.10 -0.13 2.91
N LEU A 180 2.70 0.98 2.29
CA LEU A 180 2.58 1.10 0.84
C LEU A 180 3.62 2.07 0.27
N LYS A 181 4.24 1.66 -0.82
CA LYS A 181 5.05 2.49 -1.70
C LYS A 181 4.42 2.63 -3.09
N PRO A 182 4.91 3.55 -3.93
CA PRO A 182 4.62 3.52 -5.36
C PRO A 182 5.00 2.15 -5.96
N GLY A 183 4.37 1.79 -7.08
CA GLY A 183 4.71 0.57 -7.82
C GLY A 183 6.21 0.46 -8.14
N VAL A 184 6.71 -0.77 -8.23
CA VAL A 184 8.16 -1.08 -8.30
C VAL A 184 8.86 -0.54 -9.55
N SER A 185 8.10 -0.23 -10.60
CA SER A 185 8.58 0.39 -11.85
C SER A 185 8.06 1.83 -12.04
N ALA A 186 7.57 2.47 -10.97
CA ALA A 186 7.21 3.88 -11.03
C ALA A 186 8.48 4.74 -11.21
N ARG A 187 8.33 5.85 -11.95
CA ARG A 187 9.47 6.67 -12.41
C ARG A 187 10.34 7.13 -11.24
N GLU A 188 11.65 6.88 -11.30
CA GLU A 188 12.63 7.20 -10.24
C GLU A 188 12.61 8.66 -9.78
N ALA A 189 12.43 9.60 -10.72
CA ALA A 189 12.30 11.02 -10.43
C ALA A 189 11.10 11.37 -9.53
N ALA A 190 10.14 10.45 -9.39
CA ALA A 190 8.97 10.57 -8.54
C ALA A 190 9.01 9.65 -7.31
N THR A 191 9.73 8.50 -7.36
CA THR A 191 9.74 7.49 -6.29
C THR A 191 10.92 7.59 -5.33
N GLY A 192 12.10 8.04 -5.78
CA GLY A 192 13.32 8.11 -4.95
C GLY A 192 13.27 9.10 -3.77
N SER A 193 12.13 9.78 -3.58
CA SER A 193 11.87 10.74 -2.49
C SER A 193 10.56 10.45 -1.75
N ILE A 194 9.83 9.37 -2.07
CA ILE A 194 8.58 9.03 -1.40
C ILE A 194 8.84 7.92 -0.39
N ASP A 195 8.83 8.29 0.89
CA ASP A 195 8.84 7.33 1.98
C ASP A 195 7.57 6.47 1.95
N PRO A 196 7.66 5.19 2.37
CA PRO A 196 6.48 4.35 2.53
C PRO A 196 5.43 5.02 3.42
N VAL A 197 4.18 4.93 3.01
CA VAL A 197 3.04 5.40 3.80
C VAL A 197 2.58 4.25 4.69
N ASN A 198 2.65 4.44 6.00
CA ASN A 198 2.17 3.46 6.97
C ASN A 198 0.66 3.60 7.17
N PHE A 199 -0.01 2.46 7.21
CA PHE A 199 -1.42 2.32 7.55
C PHE A 199 -1.52 1.42 8.77
N THR A 200 -2.24 1.89 9.80
CA THR A 200 -2.48 1.13 11.02
C THR A 200 -3.94 1.31 11.46
N THR A 201 -4.62 0.21 11.76
CA THR A 201 -5.95 0.24 12.37
C THR A 201 -6.10 -0.87 13.40
N THR A 202 -6.94 -0.66 14.41
CA THR A 202 -7.33 -1.69 15.39
C THR A 202 -8.83 -1.82 15.38
N ILE A 203 -9.31 -3.03 15.10
CA ILE A 203 -10.73 -3.34 14.94
C ILE A 203 -11.12 -4.37 15.99
N GLN A 204 -12.15 -4.05 16.77
CA GLN A 204 -12.80 -5.00 17.66
C GLN A 204 -13.88 -5.77 16.90
N LEU A 205 -13.94 -7.07 17.13
CA LEU A 205 -15.05 -7.91 16.67
C LEU A 205 -16.35 -7.56 17.42
N ARG A 206 -17.50 -7.89 16.81
CA ARG A 206 -18.83 -7.70 17.42
C ARG A 206 -19.26 -8.90 18.26
#